data_AF-A0A6G1JEX7-F1
#
_entry.id   AF-A0A6G1JEX7-F1
#
_cell.length_a   1.000
_cell.length_b   1.000
_cell.length_c   1.000
_cell.angle_alpha   90.00
_cell.angle_beta   90.00
_cell.angle_gamma   90.00
#
_symmetry.space_group_name_H-M   'P 1'
#
loop_
_entity.id
_entity.type
_entity.pdbx_description
1 polymer ?
#
loop_
_entity_poly.entity_id
_entity_poly.type
_entity_poly.pdbx_seq_one_letter_code
_entity_poly.pdbx_strand_id
1 'polypeptide(L)'
;MSIPTSLARYSYPPLRLGEIRVLKLFSVNEASLAFNTPSNQTPPLYGQLTHLRFDENPIYDALSYTWGDPKPTDKLLLRKDDLSSEQLGIAANLTKALQTLRIQDRSLFMWIDAICINQDDLDERSREVQHMHHIYSKAAIVRIWIDVENQPDDETARRLSLLSPHHDTPIKEADTGTRPKVQENSNEHSGDEDIGDRPEVWRSLSGLCKNSYWKRVWIQQEICYAADIFIHCSSASIAGEDFTEFLRQVMKKAENS
;
A
#
# COMPACT_ATOMS: atom_id res chain seq x y z
N MET A 1 19.15 19.14 12.33
CA MET A 1 20.31 18.27 12.61
C MET A 1 20.77 17.68 11.29
N SER A 2 22.08 17.67 11.03
CA SER A 2 22.68 17.00 9.86
C SER A 2 22.52 15.48 9.99
N ILE A 3 22.06 14.81 8.93
CA ILE A 3 21.94 13.35 8.89
C ILE A 3 23.35 12.75 9.03
N PRO A 4 23.62 11.89 10.03
CA PRO A 4 24.94 11.28 10.22
C PRO A 4 25.37 10.48 8.98
N THR A 5 26.66 10.58 8.63
CA THR A 5 27.24 10.06 7.37
C THR A 5 27.25 8.52 7.26
N SER A 6 26.82 7.77 8.28
CA SER A 6 26.52 6.34 8.17
C SER A 6 25.57 5.94 9.31
N LEU A 7 24.26 5.89 9.05
CA LEU A 7 23.30 5.31 9.99
C LEU A 7 23.53 3.79 10.09
N ALA A 8 23.36 3.24 11.31
CA ALA A 8 23.47 1.80 11.51
C ALA A 8 22.40 1.07 10.70
N ARG A 9 22.73 -0.12 10.17
CA ARG A 9 21.75 -1.00 9.51
C ARG A 9 20.73 -1.45 10.55
N TYR A 10 19.44 -1.43 10.18
CA TYR A 10 18.37 -1.92 11.03
C TYR A 10 18.58 -3.38 11.41
N SER A 11 18.40 -3.69 12.69
CA SER A 11 18.52 -5.03 13.25
C SER A 11 17.17 -5.51 13.72
N TYR A 12 16.67 -6.60 13.15
CA TYR A 12 15.35 -7.15 13.45
C TYR A 12 15.31 -7.77 14.85
N PRO A 13 14.46 -7.28 15.78
CA PRO A 13 14.16 -7.99 17.01
C PRO A 13 13.37 -9.27 16.68
N PRO A 14 13.67 -10.43 17.28
CA PRO A 14 12.99 -11.68 16.94
C PRO A 14 11.48 -11.62 17.26
N LEU A 15 10.66 -12.14 16.34
CA LEU A 15 9.22 -12.31 16.56
C LEU A 15 8.95 -13.48 17.52
N ARG A 16 8.01 -13.29 18.44
CA ARG A 16 7.45 -14.42 19.22
C ARG A 16 6.32 -15.09 18.43
N LEU A 17 5.95 -16.30 18.86
CA LEU A 17 4.82 -17.01 18.26
C LEU A 17 3.54 -16.17 18.40
N GLY A 18 2.86 -15.94 17.28
CA GLY A 18 1.63 -15.12 17.23
C GLY A 18 1.87 -13.61 17.12
N GLU A 19 3.13 -13.16 17.03
CA GLU A 19 3.47 -11.76 16.74
C GLU A 19 3.66 -11.53 15.24
N ILE A 20 3.37 -10.31 14.80
CA ILE A 20 3.74 -9.77 13.49
C ILE A 20 4.45 -8.44 13.68
N ARG A 21 5.29 -8.05 12.71
CA ARG A 21 5.79 -6.68 12.60
C ARG A 21 4.88 -5.87 11.68
N VAL A 22 4.56 -4.65 12.09
CA VAL A 22 3.83 -3.68 11.26
C VAL A 22 4.63 -2.39 11.19
N LEU A 23 4.77 -1.85 9.99
CA LEU A 23 5.39 -0.55 9.75
C LEU A 23 4.38 0.56 10.04
N LYS A 24 4.64 1.38 11.05
CA LYS A 24 4.09 2.73 11.13
C LYS A 24 4.89 3.62 10.18
N LEU A 25 4.40 3.83 8.97
CA LEU A 25 4.95 4.79 8.02
C LEU A 25 4.51 6.18 8.45
N PHE A 26 5.45 7.03 8.85
CA PHE A 26 5.14 8.39 9.26
C PHE A 26 4.68 9.24 8.07
N SER A 27 3.79 10.18 8.34
CA SER A 27 3.31 11.15 7.37
C SER A 27 4.44 12.05 6.84
N VAL A 28 4.16 12.77 5.75
CA VAL A 28 5.07 13.80 5.23
C VAL A 28 5.40 14.81 6.33
N ASN A 29 4.39 15.30 7.07
CA ASN A 29 4.60 16.32 8.09
C ASN A 29 5.37 15.80 9.31
N GLU A 30 5.08 14.57 9.77
CA GLU A 30 5.86 13.93 10.85
C GLU A 30 7.34 13.75 10.44
N ALA A 31 7.61 13.31 9.20
CA ALA A 31 8.97 13.16 8.69
C ALA A 31 9.66 14.53 8.50
N SER A 32 8.98 15.52 7.94
CA SER A 32 9.50 16.89 7.81
C SER A 32 9.89 17.48 9.15
N LEU A 33 9.07 17.29 10.18
CA LEU A 33 9.35 17.74 11.53
C LEU A 33 10.58 17.03 12.11
N ALA A 34 10.65 15.70 12.00
CA ALA A 34 11.77 14.92 12.52
C ALA A 34 13.12 15.32 11.89
N PHE A 35 13.13 15.62 10.59
CA PHE A 35 14.35 15.94 9.85
C PHE A 35 14.57 17.43 9.59
N ASN A 36 13.69 18.31 10.09
CA ASN A 36 13.68 19.75 9.78
C ASN A 36 13.72 20.00 8.25
N THR A 37 12.94 19.24 7.49
CA THR A 37 12.92 19.32 6.03
C THR A 37 12.20 20.59 5.58
N PRO A 38 12.81 21.42 4.71
CA PRO A 38 12.16 22.59 4.13
C PRO A 38 10.91 22.25 3.31
N SER A 39 9.95 23.17 3.22
CA SER A 39 8.69 22.97 2.50
C SER A 39 8.84 22.73 1.00
N ASN A 40 9.97 23.09 0.40
CA ASN A 40 10.29 22.84 -1.02
C ASN A 40 11.05 21.52 -1.24
N GLN A 41 11.23 20.69 -0.21
CA GLN A 41 11.89 19.40 -0.28
C GLN A 41 10.97 18.29 0.20
N THR A 42 11.12 17.11 -0.38
CA THR A 42 10.41 15.91 0.09
C THR A 42 11.20 15.31 1.26
N PRO A 43 10.59 15.12 2.45
CA PRO A 43 11.27 14.49 3.57
C PRO A 43 11.49 13.00 3.28
N PRO A 44 12.54 12.39 3.86
CA PRO A 44 12.86 10.99 3.63
C PRO A 44 11.70 10.08 4.05
N LEU A 45 11.65 8.86 3.49
CA LEU A 45 10.78 7.82 4.03
C LEU A 45 11.22 7.53 5.47
N TYR A 46 10.30 7.70 6.41
CA TYR A 46 10.55 7.56 7.83
C TYR A 46 9.42 6.76 8.46
N GLY A 47 9.75 5.86 9.36
CA GLY A 47 8.75 5.04 10.03
C GLY A 47 9.27 4.39 11.30
N GLN A 48 8.48 3.49 11.84
CA GLN A 48 8.83 2.64 12.98
C GLN A 48 8.25 1.25 12.76
N LEU A 49 9.04 0.22 13.04
CA LEU A 49 8.52 -1.15 13.10
C LEU A 49 8.06 -1.47 14.52
N THR A 50 6.83 -1.95 14.63
CA THR A 50 6.19 -2.30 15.90
C THR A 50 5.76 -3.76 15.87
N HIS A 51 5.98 -4.48 16.97
CA HIS A 51 5.46 -5.84 17.16
C HIS A 51 4.02 -5.75 17.62
N LEU A 52 3.11 -6.43 16.93
CA LEU A 52 1.71 -6.57 17.29
C LEU A 52 1.39 -8.06 17.46
N ARG A 53 0.40 -8.40 18.29
CA ARG A 53 -0.02 -9.78 18.49
C ARG A 53 -1.39 -10.04 17.87
N PHE A 54 -1.58 -11.16 17.20
CA PHE A 54 -2.88 -11.47 16.57
C PHE A 54 -4.03 -11.59 17.57
N ASP A 55 -3.76 -12.05 18.80
CA ASP A 55 -4.77 -12.21 19.86
C ASP A 55 -5.32 -10.88 20.40
N GLU A 56 -4.61 -9.77 20.15
CA GLU A 56 -5.03 -8.41 20.48
C GLU A 56 -5.91 -7.77 19.38
N ASN A 57 -6.20 -8.50 18.30
CA ASN A 57 -6.95 -8.01 17.13
C ASN A 57 -6.41 -6.66 16.58
N PRO A 58 -5.13 -6.61 16.18
CA PRO A 58 -4.51 -5.38 15.72
C PRO A 58 -5.16 -4.90 14.43
N ILE A 59 -5.23 -3.58 14.27
CA ILE A 59 -5.74 -2.94 13.05
C ILE A 59 -4.54 -2.45 12.24
N TYR A 60 -4.40 -2.96 11.02
CA TYR A 60 -3.35 -2.60 10.08
C TYR A 60 -3.81 -2.85 8.64
N ASP A 61 -3.18 -2.18 7.68
CA ASP A 61 -3.32 -2.47 6.26
C ASP A 61 -2.22 -3.43 5.80
N ALA A 62 -2.42 -4.13 4.70
CA ALA A 62 -1.36 -4.92 4.06
C ALA A 62 -1.05 -4.35 2.67
N LEU A 63 0.23 -4.23 2.33
CA LEU A 63 0.65 -3.84 0.98
C LEU A 63 0.75 -5.08 0.10
N SER A 64 0.21 -4.96 -1.11
CA SER A 64 0.37 -5.91 -2.20
C SER A 64 0.96 -5.15 -3.40
N TYR A 65 2.11 -5.60 -3.90
CA TYR A 65 2.80 -4.89 -4.97
C TYR A 65 3.71 -5.81 -5.79
N THR A 66 4.04 -5.41 -7.02
CA THR A 66 4.98 -6.16 -7.86
C THR A 66 6.41 -5.97 -7.39
N TRP A 67 7.10 -7.06 -7.03
CA TRP A 67 8.55 -7.05 -6.75
C TRP A 67 9.31 -6.71 -8.04
N GLY A 68 10.19 -5.71 -7.98
CA GLY A 68 11.11 -5.32 -9.05
C GLY A 68 12.49 -5.95 -8.86
N ASP A 69 13.53 -5.29 -9.37
CA ASP A 69 14.92 -5.63 -9.02
C ASP A 69 15.08 -5.57 -7.48
N PRO A 70 15.46 -6.67 -6.81
CA PRO A 70 15.55 -6.72 -5.36
C PRO A 70 16.75 -5.91 -4.82
N LYS A 71 17.65 -5.42 -5.69
CA LYS A 71 18.79 -4.61 -5.27
C LYS A 71 18.30 -3.34 -4.58
N PRO A 72 18.70 -3.09 -3.31
CA PRO A 72 18.37 -1.84 -2.64
C PRO A 72 18.96 -0.66 -3.41
N THR A 73 18.10 0.27 -3.81
CA THR A 73 18.49 1.52 -4.47
C THR A 73 18.23 2.74 -3.60
N ASP A 74 17.46 2.57 -2.52
CA ASP A 74 17.12 3.61 -1.56
C ASP A 74 17.04 3.02 -0.13
N LYS A 75 16.64 3.84 0.84
CA LYS A 75 16.55 3.49 2.25
C LYS A 75 15.28 4.01 2.91
N LEU A 76 14.73 3.19 3.80
CA LEU A 76 13.75 3.58 4.80
C LEU A 76 14.49 3.88 6.10
N LEU A 77 14.25 5.06 6.67
CA LEU A 77 14.73 5.41 8.00
C LEU A 77 13.75 4.87 9.04
N LEU A 78 14.24 4.12 10.01
CA LEU A 78 13.44 3.53 11.07
C LEU A 78 13.82 4.14 12.42
N ARG A 79 12.84 4.75 13.08
CA ARG A 79 12.99 5.28 14.43
C ARG A 79 13.31 4.15 15.40
N LYS A 80 14.42 4.29 16.14
CA LYS A 80 14.79 3.37 17.21
C LYS A 80 14.37 3.90 18.58
N ASP A 81 14.66 5.17 18.82
CA ASP A 81 14.27 5.94 20.00
C ASP A 81 14.09 7.42 19.59
N ASP A 82 13.84 8.30 20.56
CA ASP A 82 13.60 9.73 20.30
C ASP A 82 14.81 10.47 19.71
N LEU A 83 16.00 9.87 19.75
CA LEU A 83 17.27 10.52 19.41
C LEU A 83 18.02 9.82 18.27
N SER A 84 17.60 8.62 17.86
CA SER A 84 18.31 7.81 16.89
C SER A 84 17.41 7.09 15.89
N SER A 85 17.97 6.84 14.72
CA SER A 85 17.35 6.08 13.64
C SER A 85 18.34 5.09 13.07
N GLU A 86 17.81 4.00 12.54
CA GLU A 86 18.54 3.00 11.76
C GLU A 86 18.05 3.05 10.31
N GLN A 87 18.80 2.45 9.39
CA GLN A 87 18.44 2.39 7.98
C GLN A 87 18.16 0.96 7.52
N LEU A 88 17.08 0.79 6.77
CA LEU A 88 16.73 -0.44 6.06
C LEU A 88 16.80 -0.16 4.55
N GLY A 89 17.61 -0.92 3.82
CA GLY A 89 17.67 -0.80 2.36
C GLY A 89 16.39 -1.32 1.72
N ILE A 90 15.81 -0.55 0.80
CA ILE A 90 14.58 -0.90 0.08
C ILE A 90 14.78 -0.79 -1.43
N ALA A 91 14.11 -1.67 -2.17
CA ALA A 91 14.13 -1.68 -3.63
C ALA A 91 13.32 -0.51 -4.23
N ALA A 92 13.67 -0.10 -5.45
CA ALA A 92 13.10 1.09 -6.09
C ALA A 92 11.57 1.06 -6.19
N ASN A 93 11.00 -0.11 -6.50
CA ASN A 93 9.55 -0.29 -6.59
C ASN A 93 8.84 -0.04 -5.26
N LEU A 94 9.41 -0.52 -4.14
CA LEU A 94 8.85 -0.33 -2.81
C LEU A 94 9.01 1.12 -2.37
N THR A 95 10.12 1.77 -2.72
CA THR A 95 10.29 3.22 -2.51
C THR A 95 9.16 4.00 -3.17
N LYS A 96 8.90 3.74 -4.46
CA LYS A 96 7.79 4.39 -5.18
C LYS A 96 6.45 4.10 -4.51
N ALA A 97 6.15 2.85 -4.20
CA ALA A 97 4.91 2.46 -3.55
C ALA A 97 4.69 3.20 -2.22
N LEU A 98 5.71 3.22 -1.35
CA LEU A 98 5.65 3.93 -0.07
C LEU A 98 5.50 5.44 -0.24
N GLN A 99 6.18 6.05 -1.22
CA GLN A 99 6.03 7.48 -1.52
C GLN A 99 4.62 7.82 -2.02
N THR A 100 4.05 6.98 -2.89
CA THR A 100 2.68 7.11 -3.39
C THR A 100 1.65 7.00 -2.26
N LEU A 101 1.82 6.02 -1.36
CA LEU A 101 0.88 5.75 -0.28
C LEU A 101 1.03 6.72 0.89
N ARG A 102 2.19 7.34 1.07
CA ARG A 102 2.45 8.24 2.20
C ARG A 102 1.53 9.47 2.14
N ILE A 103 0.84 9.73 3.24
CA ILE A 103 -0.13 10.83 3.37
C ILE A 103 0.52 12.04 4.06
N GLN A 104 -0.01 13.24 3.81
CA GLN A 104 0.54 14.50 4.33
C GLN A 104 0.53 14.59 5.85
N ASP A 105 -0.58 14.24 6.48
CA ASP A 105 -0.87 14.59 7.89
C ASP A 105 -1.08 13.39 8.80
N ARG A 106 -0.98 12.16 8.26
CA ARG A 106 -1.33 10.95 8.99
C ARG A 106 -0.41 9.79 8.69
N SER A 107 0.04 9.11 9.74
CA SER A 107 0.74 7.85 9.64
C SER A 107 -0.16 6.72 9.10
N LEU A 108 0.45 5.80 8.36
CA LEU A 108 -0.16 4.54 7.94
C LEU A 108 0.47 3.36 8.69
N PHE A 109 -0.35 2.38 9.07
CA PHE A 109 0.11 1.15 9.71
C PHE A 109 -0.01 0.03 8.68
N MET A 110 1.11 -0.43 8.14
CA MET A 110 1.13 -1.37 7.02
C MET A 110 2.02 -2.58 7.33
N TRP A 111 1.49 -3.78 7.07
CA TRP A 111 2.31 -4.97 6.91
C TRP A 111 2.81 -5.04 5.46
N ILE A 112 4.12 -5.24 5.30
CA ILE A 112 4.79 -5.30 4.00
C ILE A 112 5.84 -6.40 4.09
N ASP A 113 5.68 -7.48 3.33
CA ASP A 113 6.56 -8.65 3.34
C ASP A 113 8.07 -8.31 3.31
N ALA A 114 8.48 -7.42 2.42
CA ALA A 114 9.89 -7.02 2.25
C ALA A 114 10.47 -6.22 3.44
N ILE A 115 9.62 -5.65 4.30
CA ILE A 115 10.04 -4.81 5.44
C ILE A 115 9.78 -5.51 6.77
N CYS A 116 8.61 -6.11 6.93
CA CYS A 116 8.13 -6.69 8.18
C CYS A 116 8.71 -8.07 8.46
N ILE A 117 9.15 -8.79 7.43
CA ILE A 117 9.85 -10.07 7.55
C ILE A 117 11.35 -9.81 7.48
N ASN A 118 12.11 -10.41 8.40
CA ASN A 118 13.56 -10.45 8.32
C ASN A 118 13.99 -11.39 7.17
N GLN A 119 14.26 -10.82 6.00
CA GLN A 119 14.60 -11.57 4.79
C GLN A 119 15.94 -12.33 4.90
N ASP A 120 16.81 -11.93 5.84
CA ASP A 120 18.10 -12.57 6.11
C ASP A 120 17.98 -13.77 7.07
N ASP A 121 16.83 -13.93 7.75
CA ASP A 121 16.52 -15.08 8.61
C ASP A 121 15.60 -16.06 7.87
N LEU A 122 16.17 -17.18 7.41
CA LEU A 122 15.45 -18.19 6.63
C LEU A 122 14.34 -18.86 7.43
N ASP A 123 14.50 -19.03 8.73
CA ASP A 123 13.52 -19.69 9.59
C ASP A 123 12.34 -18.75 9.83
N GLU A 124 12.61 -17.47 10.10
CA GLU A 124 11.56 -16.45 10.19
C GLU A 124 10.82 -16.31 8.86
N ARG A 125 11.54 -16.13 7.75
CA ARG A 125 10.94 -15.99 6.43
C ARG A 125 10.02 -17.16 6.08
N SER A 126 10.46 -18.40 6.36
CA SER A 126 9.67 -19.58 6.07
C SER A 126 8.39 -19.65 6.92
N ARG A 127 8.46 -19.27 8.20
CA ARG A 127 7.28 -19.19 9.08
C ARG A 127 6.31 -18.11 8.61
N GLU A 128 6.80 -16.90 8.34
CA GLU A 128 5.95 -15.78 7.93
C GLU A 128 5.28 -16.03 6.59
N VAL A 129 5.98 -16.64 5.62
CA VAL A 129 5.38 -17.04 4.33
C VAL A 129 4.22 -18.02 4.52
N GLN A 130 4.31 -18.96 5.46
CA GLN A 130 3.20 -19.87 5.78
C GLN A 130 2.03 -19.13 6.44
N HIS A 131 2.28 -18.02 7.14
CA HIS A 131 1.28 -17.20 7.82
C HIS A 131 0.69 -16.07 6.96
N MET A 132 1.20 -15.83 5.74
CA MET A 132 0.72 -14.73 4.87
C MET A 132 -0.80 -14.73 4.69
N HIS A 133 -1.42 -15.89 4.44
CA HIS A 133 -2.87 -15.99 4.31
C HIS A 133 -3.62 -15.43 5.54
N HIS A 134 -3.11 -15.70 6.74
CA HIS A 134 -3.70 -15.21 7.99
C HIS A 134 -3.52 -13.71 8.13
N ILE A 135 -2.33 -13.19 7.79
CA ILE A 135 -1.99 -11.77 7.82
C ILE A 135 -2.92 -10.99 6.88
N TYR A 136 -2.98 -11.36 5.60
CA TYR A 136 -3.87 -10.69 4.63
C TYR A 136 -5.34 -10.79 5.03
N SER A 137 -5.78 -11.92 5.61
CA SER A 137 -7.16 -12.08 6.10
C SER A 137 -7.53 -11.21 7.29
N LYS A 138 -6.53 -10.75 8.05
CA LYS A 138 -6.70 -9.92 9.25
C LYS A 138 -6.43 -8.45 8.98
N ALA A 139 -5.86 -8.11 7.84
CA ALA A 139 -5.69 -6.73 7.41
C ALA A 139 -7.06 -6.06 7.27
N ALA A 140 -7.13 -4.81 7.71
CA ALA A 140 -8.32 -3.98 7.55
C ALA A 140 -8.53 -3.62 6.08
N ILE A 141 -7.47 -3.23 5.36
CA ILE A 141 -7.48 -3.03 3.91
C ILE A 141 -6.23 -3.69 3.32
N VAL A 142 -6.41 -4.38 2.20
CA VAL A 142 -5.30 -4.76 1.33
C VAL A 142 -5.13 -3.68 0.27
N ARG A 143 -4.01 -2.95 0.37
CA ARG A 143 -3.62 -1.89 -0.56
C ARG A 143 -2.81 -2.50 -1.68
N ILE A 144 -3.38 -2.59 -2.86
CA ILE A 144 -2.70 -3.00 -4.08
C ILE A 144 -2.03 -1.76 -4.66
N TRP A 145 -0.73 -1.79 -4.90
CA TRP A 145 -0.04 -0.73 -5.63
C TRP A 145 0.45 -1.24 -6.98
N ILE A 146 0.08 -0.53 -8.05
CA ILE A 146 0.45 -0.87 -9.42
C ILE A 146 1.20 0.30 -10.06
N ASP A 147 2.43 0.02 -10.48
CA ASP A 147 3.21 0.91 -11.36
C ASP A 147 2.72 0.76 -12.80
N VAL A 148 2.23 1.84 -13.40
CA VAL A 148 1.84 1.90 -14.82
C VAL A 148 2.92 2.63 -15.60
N GLU A 149 4.02 1.94 -15.86
CA GLU A 149 5.10 2.47 -16.69
C GLU A 149 4.56 3.00 -18.04
N ASN A 150 5.00 4.20 -18.44
CA ASN A 150 4.72 4.82 -19.74
C ASN A 150 3.27 5.33 -19.99
N GLN A 151 2.48 5.60 -18.95
CA GLN A 151 1.27 6.42 -19.08
C GLN A 151 1.51 7.79 -18.44
N PRO A 152 0.95 8.89 -18.98
CA PRO A 152 0.95 10.14 -18.23
C PRO A 152 0.16 9.92 -16.94
N ASP A 153 0.88 9.96 -15.82
CA ASP A 153 0.39 9.73 -14.46
C ASP A 153 -0.92 10.47 -14.17
N ASP A 154 -1.12 11.65 -14.78
CA ASP A 154 -2.29 12.51 -14.61
C ASP A 154 -3.58 11.96 -15.22
N GLU A 155 -3.57 11.36 -16.42
CA GLU A 155 -4.83 10.95 -17.07
C GLU A 155 -5.37 9.65 -16.45
N THR A 156 -4.51 8.68 -16.18
CA THR A 156 -4.89 7.45 -15.47
C THR A 156 -5.43 7.78 -14.09
N ALA A 157 -4.73 8.63 -13.33
CA ALA A 157 -5.19 9.05 -12.00
C ALA A 157 -6.53 9.78 -12.07
N ARG A 158 -6.68 10.74 -12.98
CA ARG A 158 -7.93 11.49 -13.17
C ARG A 158 -9.10 10.56 -13.50
N ARG A 159 -8.89 9.53 -14.33
CA ARG A 159 -9.94 8.57 -14.69
C ARG A 159 -10.29 7.64 -13.55
N LEU A 160 -9.31 7.15 -12.79
CA LEU A 160 -9.58 6.35 -11.59
C LEU A 160 -10.42 7.14 -10.58
N SER A 161 -10.10 8.42 -10.36
CA SER A 161 -10.89 9.29 -9.47
C SER A 161 -12.34 9.48 -9.92
N LEU A 162 -12.66 9.35 -11.20
CA LEU A 162 -14.04 9.39 -11.70
C LEU A 162 -14.80 8.08 -11.45
N LEU A 163 -14.08 6.96 -11.30
CA LEU A 163 -14.63 5.64 -11.11
C LEU A 163 -14.72 5.22 -9.64
N SER A 164 -14.24 6.05 -8.70
CA SER A 164 -14.16 5.72 -7.27
C SER A 164 -15.22 6.52 -6.48
N PRO A 165 -16.50 6.10 -6.47
CA PRO A 165 -17.50 6.66 -5.56
C PRO A 165 -17.13 6.41 -4.09
N HIS A 166 -16.37 5.35 -3.81
CA HIS A 166 -15.84 5.05 -2.50
C HIS A 166 -14.46 5.70 -2.31
N HIS A 167 -14.34 6.54 -1.27
CA HIS A 167 -13.07 7.15 -0.92
C HIS A 167 -12.27 6.25 0.03
N ASP A 168 -10.97 6.11 -0.25
CA ASP A 168 -10.01 5.54 0.68
C ASP A 168 -9.90 6.45 1.90
N THR A 169 -10.50 6.02 3.01
CA THR A 169 -10.38 6.72 4.29
C THR A 169 -9.29 6.03 5.12
N PRO A 170 -8.18 6.73 5.42
CA PRO A 170 -7.09 6.13 6.18
C PRO A 170 -7.57 5.72 7.59
N ILE A 171 -7.10 4.57 8.07
CA ILE A 171 -7.46 3.99 9.37
C ILE A 171 -7.12 4.93 10.52
N LYS A 172 -8.15 5.36 11.29
CA LYS A 172 -7.96 6.07 12.58
C LYS A 172 -7.08 5.25 13.50
N GLU A 173 -6.10 5.90 14.15
CA GLU A 173 -4.95 5.30 14.86
C GLU A 173 -5.28 3.97 15.56
N ALA A 174 -4.31 3.06 15.59
CA ALA A 174 -4.38 1.80 16.33
C ALA A 174 -4.53 2.05 17.85
N ASP A 175 -5.72 2.47 18.27
CA ASP A 175 -6.17 2.41 19.65
C ASP A 175 -7.60 1.84 19.66
N THR A 176 -7.70 0.70 20.34
CA THR A 176 -8.89 0.00 20.81
C THR A 176 -10.22 0.27 20.09
N GLY A 177 -10.40 -0.48 19.00
CA GLY A 177 -11.64 -1.20 18.76
C GLY A 177 -12.82 -0.35 18.30
N THR A 178 -12.87 0.00 17.03
CA THR A 178 -14.08 -0.15 16.19
C THR A 178 -13.67 -0.10 14.73
N ARG A 179 -14.06 -1.12 13.97
CA ARG A 179 -13.84 -1.24 12.51
C ARG A 179 -14.53 -0.06 11.79
N PRO A 180 -13.82 0.79 11.03
CA PRO A 180 -14.47 1.71 10.11
C PRO A 180 -15.21 0.90 9.06
N LYS A 181 -16.54 1.01 8.98
CA LYS A 181 -17.28 0.53 7.82
C LYS A 181 -17.03 1.52 6.69
N VAL A 182 -16.79 1.03 5.47
CA VAL A 182 -16.85 1.84 4.24
C VAL A 182 -18.16 2.63 4.29
N GLN A 183 -18.06 3.95 4.32
CA GLN A 183 -19.24 4.82 4.32
C GLN A 183 -19.79 4.84 2.90
N GLU A 184 -20.87 4.09 2.67
CA GLU A 184 -21.72 4.25 1.50
C GLU A 184 -22.35 5.65 1.56
N ASN A 185 -21.86 6.57 0.74
CA ASN A 185 -22.66 7.73 0.38
C ASN A 185 -23.59 7.29 -0.75
N SER A 186 -24.87 7.11 -0.42
CA SER A 186 -25.96 6.97 -1.38
C SER A 186 -26.18 8.30 -2.11
N ASN A 187 -25.22 8.71 -2.95
CA ASN A 187 -25.50 9.66 -4.01
C ASN A 187 -25.94 8.84 -5.21
N GLU A 188 -27.25 8.78 -5.42
CA GLU A 188 -27.86 8.41 -6.70
C GLU A 188 -27.30 9.33 -7.79
N HIS A 189 -26.16 8.98 -8.37
CA HIS A 189 -25.77 9.50 -9.66
C HIS A 189 -26.50 8.65 -10.70
N SER A 190 -27.65 9.16 -11.12
CA SER A 190 -28.21 8.88 -12.43
C SER A 190 -27.11 9.08 -13.48
N GLY A 191 -26.61 7.98 -14.03
CA GLY A 191 -25.49 7.99 -14.94
C GLY A 191 -25.30 6.64 -15.60
N ASP A 192 -26.34 6.13 -16.24
CA ASP A 192 -26.31 5.09 -17.27
C ASP A 192 -25.52 5.54 -18.53
N GLU A 193 -24.64 6.53 -18.39
CA GLU A 193 -23.69 6.97 -19.41
C GLU A 193 -22.38 6.19 -19.26
N ASP A 194 -22.48 4.91 -19.62
CA ASP A 194 -21.61 4.40 -20.67
C ASP A 194 -20.09 4.57 -20.49
N ILE A 195 -19.61 4.09 -19.35
CA ILE A 195 -18.18 4.00 -19.02
C ILE A 195 -17.44 3.07 -20.00
N GLY A 196 -18.16 2.14 -20.64
CA GLY A 196 -17.63 1.16 -21.58
C GLY A 196 -17.52 1.59 -23.05
N ASP A 197 -18.39 2.49 -23.57
CA ASP A 197 -18.36 2.90 -24.99
C ASP A 197 -17.42 4.07 -25.28
N ARG A 198 -16.67 4.56 -24.29
CA ARG A 198 -15.69 5.63 -24.48
C ARG A 198 -14.29 5.05 -24.58
N PRO A 199 -13.73 4.86 -25.79
CA PRO A 199 -12.45 4.20 -25.94
C PRO A 199 -11.29 4.92 -25.24
N GLU A 200 -11.40 6.23 -25.06
CA GLU A 200 -10.48 7.05 -24.27
C GLU A 200 -10.43 6.67 -22.78
N VAL A 201 -11.52 6.16 -22.20
CA VAL A 201 -11.59 5.74 -20.79
C VAL A 201 -10.87 4.41 -20.58
N TRP A 202 -11.15 3.38 -21.40
CA TRP A 202 -10.45 2.10 -21.22
C TRP A 202 -9.01 2.13 -21.73
N ARG A 203 -8.67 2.96 -22.74
CA ARG A 203 -7.28 3.09 -23.23
C ARG A 203 -6.33 3.57 -22.14
N SER A 204 -6.73 4.57 -21.36
CA SER A 204 -5.91 5.10 -20.25
C SER A 204 -5.77 4.09 -19.10
N LEU A 205 -6.80 3.28 -18.84
CA LEU A 205 -6.76 2.21 -17.84
C LEU A 205 -6.15 0.88 -18.35
N SER A 206 -5.81 0.80 -19.64
CA SER A 206 -5.33 -0.45 -20.25
C SER A 206 -4.01 -0.93 -19.66
N GLY A 207 -3.12 -0.01 -19.27
CA GLY A 207 -1.87 -0.33 -18.58
C GLY A 207 -2.10 -0.95 -17.21
N LEU A 208 -3.08 -0.43 -16.45
CA LEU A 208 -3.50 -0.97 -15.16
C LEU A 208 -4.07 -2.39 -15.33
N CYS A 209 -4.99 -2.59 -16.28
CA CYS A 209 -5.66 -3.88 -16.50
C CYS A 209 -4.71 -4.98 -17.03
N LYS A 210 -3.71 -4.61 -17.83
CA LYS A 210 -2.75 -5.57 -18.44
C LYS A 210 -1.48 -5.75 -17.60
N ASN A 211 -1.41 -5.12 -16.43
CA ASN A 211 -0.21 -5.11 -15.61
C ASN A 211 0.23 -6.54 -15.24
N SER A 212 1.55 -6.77 -15.20
CA SER A 212 2.12 -8.06 -14.84
C SER A 212 1.81 -8.47 -13.40
N TYR A 213 1.45 -7.52 -12.55
CA TYR A 213 0.87 -7.74 -11.22
C TYR A 213 -0.15 -8.87 -11.30
N TRP A 214 -1.25 -8.73 -12.06
CA TRP A 214 -2.37 -9.68 -12.12
C TRP A 214 -2.02 -11.13 -12.52
N LYS A 215 -0.82 -11.37 -13.05
CA LYS A 215 -0.36 -12.71 -13.47
C LYS A 215 0.39 -13.46 -12.37
N ARG A 216 0.62 -12.85 -11.21
CA ARG A 216 1.40 -13.48 -10.13
C ARG A 216 0.54 -14.47 -9.35
N VAL A 217 1.07 -15.67 -9.15
CA VAL A 217 0.44 -16.75 -8.38
C VAL A 217 0.13 -16.32 -6.94
N TRP A 218 1.03 -15.56 -6.32
CA TRP A 218 0.90 -15.14 -4.91
C TRP A 218 -0.23 -14.16 -4.63
N ILE A 219 -0.69 -13.40 -5.64
CA ILE A 219 -1.82 -12.46 -5.50
C ILE A 219 -3.11 -13.19 -5.15
N GLN A 220 -3.25 -14.47 -5.49
CA GLN A 220 -4.42 -15.25 -5.08
C GLN A 220 -4.58 -15.25 -3.56
N GLN A 221 -3.50 -15.29 -2.79
CA GLN A 221 -3.58 -15.20 -1.34
C GLN A 221 -3.90 -13.76 -0.90
N GLU A 222 -3.31 -12.78 -1.55
CA GLU A 222 -3.41 -11.37 -1.16
C GLU A 222 -4.82 -10.80 -1.43
N ILE A 223 -5.45 -11.20 -2.55
CA ILE A 223 -6.78 -10.73 -2.96
C ILE A 223 -7.90 -11.59 -2.39
N CYS A 224 -7.79 -12.93 -2.42
CA CYS A 224 -8.91 -13.79 -2.00
C CYS A 224 -9.17 -13.76 -0.48
N TYR A 225 -8.17 -13.40 0.32
CA TYR A 225 -8.33 -13.28 1.77
C TYR A 225 -8.62 -11.86 2.23
N ALA A 226 -8.49 -10.84 1.38
CA ALA A 226 -8.74 -9.46 1.75
C ALA A 226 -10.20 -9.25 2.18
N ALA A 227 -10.40 -8.58 3.31
CA ALA A 227 -11.73 -8.12 3.71
C ALA A 227 -12.19 -6.94 2.84
N ASP A 228 -11.28 -6.01 2.56
CA ASP A 228 -11.48 -4.82 1.76
C ASP A 228 -10.22 -4.58 0.91
N ILE A 229 -10.38 -4.10 -0.34
CA ILE A 229 -9.28 -3.88 -1.29
C ILE A 229 -9.33 -2.45 -1.83
N PHE A 230 -8.18 -1.78 -1.86
CA PHE A 230 -7.98 -0.55 -2.62
C PHE A 230 -6.83 -0.71 -3.61
N ILE A 231 -7.06 -0.36 -4.86
CA ILE A 231 -6.06 -0.37 -5.93
C ILE A 231 -5.55 1.05 -6.11
N HIS A 232 -4.28 1.26 -5.76
CA HIS A 232 -3.53 2.50 -5.90
C HIS A 232 -2.70 2.47 -7.18
N CYS A 233 -2.79 3.57 -7.93
CA CYS A 233 -2.07 3.75 -9.18
C CYS A 233 -1.83 5.25 -9.36
N SER A 234 -0.57 5.66 -9.48
CA SER A 234 -0.22 7.10 -9.47
C SER A 234 -0.81 7.79 -8.21
N SER A 235 -1.36 8.99 -8.33
CA SER A 235 -1.96 9.78 -7.25
C SER A 235 -3.43 9.43 -6.93
N ALA A 236 -3.99 8.41 -7.57
CA ALA A 236 -5.38 8.01 -7.39
C ALA A 236 -5.51 6.57 -6.86
N SER A 237 -6.69 6.28 -6.34
CA SER A 237 -7.09 4.93 -5.96
C SER A 237 -8.52 4.64 -6.37
N ILE A 238 -8.84 3.35 -6.44
CA ILE A 238 -10.18 2.83 -6.69
C ILE A 238 -10.45 1.64 -5.77
N ALA A 239 -11.67 1.52 -5.25
CA ALA A 239 -12.05 0.33 -4.48
C ALA A 239 -12.06 -0.91 -5.38
N GLY A 240 -11.74 -2.08 -4.83
CA GLY A 240 -11.72 -3.34 -5.59
C GLY A 240 -13.06 -3.70 -6.22
N GLU A 241 -14.17 -3.35 -5.56
CA GLU A 241 -15.53 -3.58 -6.06
C GLU A 241 -15.85 -2.72 -7.28
N ASP A 242 -15.52 -1.42 -7.21
CA ASP A 242 -15.67 -0.47 -8.32
C ASP A 242 -14.84 -0.89 -9.53
N PHE A 243 -13.59 -1.30 -9.30
CA PHE A 243 -12.73 -1.80 -10.37
C PHE A 243 -13.26 -3.09 -11.01
N THR A 244 -13.84 -3.99 -10.21
CA THR A 244 -14.46 -5.23 -10.69
C THR A 244 -15.70 -4.95 -11.54
N GLU A 245 -16.55 -4.01 -11.12
CA GLU A 245 -17.72 -3.58 -11.90
C GLU A 245 -17.30 -2.95 -13.22
N PHE A 246 -16.30 -2.07 -13.20
CA PHE A 246 -15.71 -1.50 -14.42
C PHE A 246 -15.24 -2.59 -15.40
N LEU A 247 -14.45 -3.57 -14.94
CA LEU A 247 -13.98 -4.67 -15.79
C LEU A 247 -15.14 -5.50 -16.37
N ARG A 248 -16.18 -5.76 -15.58
CA ARG A 248 -17.38 -6.48 -16.01
C ARG A 248 -18.09 -5.75 -17.16
N GLN A 249 -18.24 -4.43 -17.08
CA GLN A 249 -18.85 -3.62 -18.13
C GLN A 249 -18.04 -3.64 -19.42
N VAL A 250 -16.71 -3.51 -19.33
CA VAL A 250 -15.81 -3.56 -20.49
C VAL A 250 -15.88 -4.92 -21.19
N MET A 251 -15.87 -6.04 -20.45
CA MET A 251 -15.92 -7.38 -21.03
C MET A 251 -17.25 -7.66 -21.74
N LYS A 252 -18.39 -7.32 -21.12
CA LYS A 252 -19.72 -7.49 -21.73
C LYS A 252 -19.84 -6.78 -23.08
N LYS A 253 -19.21 -5.62 -23.23
CA LYS A 253 -19.27 -4.85 -24.48
C LYS A 253 -18.33 -5.38 -25.56
N ALA A 254 -17.15 -5.89 -25.16
CA ALA A 254 -16.23 -6.56 -26.08
C ALA A 254 -16.83 -7.85 -26.67
N GLU A 255 -17.70 -8.55 -25.95
CA GLU A 255 -18.41 -9.74 -26.44
C GLU A 255 -19.58 -9.40 -27.37
N ASN A 256 -20.11 -8.17 -27.30
CA ASN A 256 -21.26 -7.69 -28.07
C ASN A 256 -20.85 -6.81 -29.29
N SER A 257 -19.55 -6.62 -29.54
CA SER A 257 -18.98 -5.84 -30.66
C SER A 257 -18.35 -6.75 -31.70
#